data_AF-A0A3M1LYW8-F1
#
_entry.id   AF-A0A3M1LYW8-F1
#
_cell.length_a   1.000
_cell.length_b   1.000
_cell.length_c   1.000
_cell.angle_alpha   90.00
_cell.angle_beta   90.00
_cell.angle_gamma   90.00
#
_symmetry.space_group_name_H-M   'P 1'
#
loop_
_entity.id
_entity.type
_entity.pdbx_description
1 polymer ?
#
loop_
_entity_poly.entity_id
_entity_poly.type
_entity_poly.pdbx_seq_one_letter_code
_entity_poly.pdbx_strand_id
1 'polypeptide(L)'
;MLRLGREILTVYPLEVLFPLAVRLIHETFGYFNVAILTMDPRQQRLLFRCAAGGYADRFPSDYHPPLGYGLIGLAAQTGQTVLSNDVRHDSRY
;
A
#
# COMPACT_ATOMS: atom_id res chain seq x y z
N MET A 1 -10.73 19.12 11.33
CA MET A 1 -9.78 18.07 10.90
C MET A 1 -10.23 17.36 9.61
N LEU A 2 -11.39 16.70 9.56
CA LEU A 2 -11.84 15.93 8.37
C LEU A 2 -12.00 16.73 7.06
N ARG A 3 -12.36 18.02 7.13
CA ARG A 3 -12.60 18.86 5.93
C ARG A 3 -11.33 19.19 5.14
N LEU A 4 -10.23 19.48 5.85
CA LEU A 4 -8.91 19.74 5.27
C LEU A 4 -8.35 18.52 4.53
N GLY A 5 -8.49 17.33 5.11
CA GLY A 5 -8.06 16.08 4.46
C GLY A 5 -8.77 15.85 3.12
N ARG A 6 -10.05 16.22 3.02
CA ARG A 6 -10.82 16.08 1.78
C ARG A 6 -10.49 17.15 0.74
N GLU A 7 -10.27 18.41 1.15
CA GLU A 7 -9.87 19.50 0.24
C GLU A 7 -8.49 19.25 -0.40
N ILE A 8 -7.53 18.70 0.37
CA ILE A 8 -6.20 18.35 -0.13
C ILE A 8 -6.28 17.28 -1.22
N LEU A 9 -7.16 16.28 -1.07
CA LEU A 9 -7.38 15.21 -2.06
C LEU A 9 -7.98 15.70 -3.38
N THR A 10 -8.67 16.85 -3.38
CA THR A 10 -9.28 17.44 -4.59
C THR A 10 -8.34 18.34 -5.38
N VAL A 11 -7.26 18.84 -4.76
CA VAL A 11 -6.36 19.83 -5.38
C VAL A 11 -5.06 19.20 -5.87
N TYR A 12 -4.61 18.12 -5.24
CA TYR A 12 -3.32 17.50 -5.55
C TYR A 12 -3.48 16.14 -6.25
N PRO A 13 -2.69 15.88 -7.31
CA PRO A 13 -2.63 14.56 -7.96
C PRO A 13 -2.23 13.45 -6.97
N LEU A 14 -2.74 12.23 -7.16
CA LEU A 14 -2.45 11.08 -6.29
C LEU A 14 -0.95 10.74 -6.25
N GLU A 15 -0.24 11.05 -7.32
CA GLU A 15 1.21 10.93 -7.47
C GLU A 15 1.97 11.78 -6.44
N VAL A 16 1.36 12.88 -5.96
CA VAL A 16 1.92 13.74 -4.92
C VAL A 16 1.46 13.28 -3.53
N LEU A 17 0.20 12.84 -3.41
CA LEU A 17 -0.40 12.52 -2.12
C LEU A 17 0.06 11.17 -1.56
N PHE A 18 0.25 10.15 -2.41
CA PHE A 18 0.68 8.83 -1.93
C PHE A 18 2.07 8.85 -1.28
N PRO A 19 3.12 9.47 -1.87
CA PRO A 19 4.43 9.57 -1.23
C PRO A 19 4.37 10.30 0.12
N LEU A 20 3.58 11.37 0.22
CA LEU A 20 3.38 12.08 1.47
C LEU A 20 2.71 11.20 2.53
N ALA A 21 1.67 10.45 2.16
CA ALA A 21 0.94 9.57 3.06
C ALA A 21 1.83 8.44 3.61
N VAL A 22 2.54 7.70 2.74
CA VAL A 22 3.42 6.61 3.19
C VAL A 22 4.53 7.12 4.10
N ARG A 23 5.10 8.30 3.81
CA ARG A 23 6.12 8.94 4.62
C ARG A 23 5.58 9.32 6.00
N LEU A 24 4.43 9.99 6.07
CA LEU A 24 3.83 10.40 7.35
C LEU A 24 3.42 9.19 8.21
N ILE A 25 2.86 8.14 7.62
CA ILE A 25 2.52 6.91 8.35
C ILE A 25 3.78 6.23 8.89
N HIS A 26 4.82 6.11 8.06
CA HIS A 26 6.11 5.55 8.47
C HIS A 26 6.72 6.33 9.65
N GLU A 27 6.82 7.65 9.53
CA GLU A 27 7.41 8.52 10.57
C GLU A 27 6.58 8.56 11.86
N THR A 28 5.24 8.59 11.75
CA THR A 28 4.36 8.73 12.92
C THR A 28 4.27 7.45 13.74
N PHE A 29 4.22 6.29 13.09
CA PHE A 29 3.99 5.00 13.76
C PHE A 29 5.26 4.14 13.90
N GLY A 30 6.36 4.52 13.25
CA GLY A 30 7.62 3.77 13.31
C GLY A 30 7.56 2.38 12.66
N TYR A 31 6.63 2.16 11.72
CA TYR A 31 6.57 0.91 10.97
C TYR A 31 7.82 0.76 10.10
N PHE A 32 8.39 -0.45 10.03
CA PHE A 32 9.59 -0.71 9.24
C PHE A 32 9.42 -0.37 7.74
N ASN A 33 8.24 -0.63 7.19
CA ASN A 33 7.92 -0.33 5.79
C ASN A 33 6.43 -0.05 5.61
N VAL A 34 6.09 0.97 4.82
CA VAL A 34 4.72 1.32 4.44
C VAL A 34 4.68 1.45 2.92
N ALA A 35 3.74 0.79 2.26
CA ALA A 35 3.59 0.81 0.81
C ALA A 35 2.14 1.04 0.40
N ILE A 36 1.95 1.73 -0.73
CA ILE A 36 0.64 1.86 -1.40
C ILE A 36 0.70 1.12 -2.73
N LEU A 37 -0.30 0.26 -2.92
CA LEU A 37 -0.61 -0.39 -4.20
C LEU A 37 -2.05 -0.03 -4.58
N THR A 38 -2.32 0.08 -5.87
CA THR A 38 -3.68 0.31 -6.39
C THR A 38 -4.07 -0.77 -7.38
N MET A 39 -5.35 -1.13 -7.41
CA MET A 39 -5.90 -2.00 -8.43
C MET A 39 -6.00 -1.29 -9.78
N ASP A 40 -5.49 -1.90 -10.85
CA ASP A 40 -5.91 -1.60 -12.21
C ASP A 40 -7.12 -2.47 -12.58
N PRO A 41 -8.34 -1.90 -12.70
CA PRO A 41 -9.54 -2.68 -12.98
C PRO A 41 -9.57 -3.25 -14.41
N ARG A 42 -8.85 -2.66 -15.36
CA ARG A 42 -8.82 -3.14 -16.75
C ARG A 42 -7.97 -4.39 -16.89
N GLN A 43 -6.88 -4.45 -16.12
CA GLN A 43 -5.90 -5.53 -16.19
C GLN A 43 -5.98 -6.49 -15.00
N GLN A 44 -6.86 -6.21 -14.02
CA GLN A 44 -7.04 -6.99 -12.79
C GLN A 44 -5.71 -7.27 -12.08
N ARG A 45 -4.86 -6.24 -11.99
CA ARG A 45 -3.53 -6.34 -11.37
C ARG A 45 -3.27 -5.25 -10.36
N LEU A 46 -2.50 -5.59 -9.34
CA LEU A 46 -2.00 -4.64 -8.37
C LEU A 46 -0.80 -3.91 -8.92
N LEU A 47 -0.83 -2.58 -8.84
CA LEU A 47 0.23 -1.70 -9.28
C LEU A 47 0.85 -1.03 -8.07
N PHE A 48 2.15 -1.25 -7.86
CA PHE A 48 2.91 -0.50 -6.88
C PHE A 48 2.92 0.99 -7.23
N ARG A 49 2.80 1.86 -6.22
CA ARG A 49 2.81 3.31 -6.38
C ARG A 49 4.00 3.95 -5.69
N CYS A 50 4.16 3.68 -4.42
CA CYS A 50 5.25 4.21 -3.61
C CYS A 50 5.38 3.43 -2.30
N ALA A 51 6.53 3.56 -1.66
CA ALA A 51 6.76 3.09 -0.31
C ALA A 51 7.68 4.05 0.47
N ALA A 52 7.68 3.92 1.79
CA ALA A 52 8.63 4.54 2.70
C ALA A 52 9.12 3.48 3.71
N GLY A 53 10.39 3.59 4.10
CA GLY A 53 11.03 2.68 5.06
C GLY A 53 12.00 1.70 4.40
N GLY A 54 12.31 0.60 5.09
CA GLY A 54 13.44 -0.27 4.79
C GLY A 54 13.37 -1.03 3.46
N TYR A 55 12.21 -1.05 2.81
CA TYR A 55 12.03 -1.66 1.48
C TYR A 55 11.70 -0.64 0.37
N ALA A 56 11.73 0.66 0.64
CA ALA A 56 11.36 1.68 -0.35
C ALA A 56 12.12 1.53 -1.69
N ASP A 57 13.42 1.24 -1.62
CA ASP A 57 14.30 1.08 -2.79
C ASP A 57 14.39 -0.38 -3.29
N ARG A 58 13.64 -1.31 -2.67
CA ARG A 58 13.71 -2.74 -2.98
C ARG A 58 12.53 -3.25 -3.80
N PHE A 59 11.49 -2.47 -3.99
CA PHE A 59 10.37 -2.86 -4.85
C PHE A 59 10.77 -2.71 -6.32
N PRO A 60 10.89 -3.81 -7.07
CA PRO A 60 11.18 -3.70 -8.49
C PRO A 60 9.99 -3.05 -9.21
N SER A 61 10.26 -2.35 -10.32
CA SER A 61 9.25 -1.58 -11.05
C SER A 61 8.11 -2.43 -11.63
N ASP A 62 8.33 -3.74 -11.76
CA ASP A 62 7.39 -4.76 -12.23
C ASP A 62 6.76 -5.57 -11.09
N TYR A 63 6.85 -5.08 -9.84
CA TYR A 63 6.21 -5.74 -8.71
C TYR A 63 4.67 -5.66 -8.81
N HIS A 64 4.08 -6.78 -9.22
CA HIS A 64 2.64 -6.96 -9.40
C HIS A 64 2.18 -8.20 -8.62
N PRO A 65 1.90 -8.09 -7.32
CA PRO A 65 1.42 -9.23 -6.54
C PRO A 65 0.09 -9.75 -7.13
N PRO A 66 -0.07 -11.09 -7.24
CA PRO A 66 -1.30 -11.66 -7.78
C PRO A 66 -2.48 -11.43 -6.83
N LEU A 67 -3.68 -11.22 -7.38
CA LEU A 67 -4.90 -11.15 -6.57
C LEU A 67 -5.22 -12.49 -5.93
N GLY A 68 -5.66 -12.46 -4.67
CA GLY A 68 -5.97 -13.64 -3.89
C GLY A 68 -4.76 -14.45 -3.39
N TYR A 69 -3.53 -14.08 -3.77
CA TYR A 69 -2.31 -14.76 -3.33
C TYR A 69 -1.45 -13.85 -2.45
N GLY A 70 -0.88 -14.43 -1.38
CA GLY A 70 -0.18 -13.65 -0.38
C GLY A 70 -1.13 -12.74 0.42
N LEU A 71 -0.62 -12.13 1.48
CA LEU A 71 -1.41 -11.23 2.31
C LEU A 71 -1.90 -9.98 1.55
N ILE A 72 -1.05 -9.43 0.67
CA ILE A 72 -1.39 -8.27 -0.16
C ILE A 72 -2.52 -8.61 -1.16
N GLY A 73 -2.39 -9.74 -1.87
CA GLY A 73 -3.39 -10.17 -2.85
C GLY A 73 -4.71 -10.52 -2.21
N LEU A 74 -4.69 -11.14 -1.02
CA LEU A 74 -5.89 -11.46 -0.25
C LEU A 74 -6.64 -10.20 0.21
N ALA A 75 -5.91 -9.21 0.75
CA ALA A 75 -6.51 -7.94 1.16
C ALA A 75 -7.16 -7.22 -0.04
N ALA A 76 -6.48 -7.21 -1.19
CA ALA A 76 -7.01 -6.60 -2.40
C ALA A 76 -8.25 -7.31 -2.94
N GLN A 77 -8.29 -8.66 -2.89
CA GLN A 77 -9.43 -9.43 -3.38
C GLN A 77 -10.66 -9.31 -2.47
N THR A 78 -10.45 -9.32 -1.15
CA THR A 78 -11.56 -9.31 -0.18
C THR A 78 -12.04 -7.90 0.17
N GLY A 79 -11.21 -6.88 -0.05
CA GLY A 79 -11.47 -5.52 0.42
C GLY A 79 -11.46 -5.39 1.95
N GLN A 80 -10.96 -6.40 2.67
CA GLN A 80 -10.89 -6.43 4.13
C GLN A 80 -9.46 -6.22 4.62
N THR A 81 -9.33 -5.72 5.85
CA THR A 81 -8.02 -5.60 6.50
C THR A 81 -7.48 -7.01 6.81
N VAL A 82 -6.26 -7.29 6.38
CA VAL A 82 -5.53 -8.53 6.68
C VAL A 82 -4.40 -8.21 7.64
N LEU A 83 -4.42 -8.84 8.82
CA LEU A 83 -3.36 -8.76 9.81
C LEU A 83 -2.70 -10.12 9.97
N SER A 84 -1.37 -10.11 10.06
CA SER A 84 -0.54 -11.25 10.42
C SER A 84 0.46 -10.79 11.47
N ASN A 85 0.43 -11.38 12.66
CA ASN A 85 1.36 -11.03 13.73
C ASN A 85 2.75 -11.63 13.51
N ASP A 86 2.84 -12.75 12.80
CA ASP A 86 4.11 -13.35 12.36
C ASP A 86 3.92 -14.03 10.99
N VAL A 87 4.42 -13.37 9.95
CA VAL A 87 4.31 -13.83 8.56
C VAL A 87 5.02 -15.17 8.31
N ARG A 88 6.00 -15.56 9.14
CA ARG A 88 6.73 -16.83 8.97
C ARG A 88 5.87 -18.05 9.31
N HIS A 89 4.78 -17.84 10.04
CA HIS A 89 3.86 -18.89 10.49
C HIS A 89 2.45 -18.73 9.88
N ASP A 90 2.28 -17.78 8.96
CA ASP A 90 1.01 -17.52 8.31
C ASP A 90 0.93 -18.29 6.99
N SER A 91 0.03 -19.27 6.90
CA SER A 91 -0.13 -20.08 5.69
C SER A 91 -0.59 -19.29 4.47
N ARG A 92 -1.01 -18.04 4.64
CA ARG A 92 -1.41 -17.13 3.58
C ARG A 92 -0.24 -16.29 3.05
N TYR A 93 0.94 -16.34 3.68
CA TYR A 93 2.16 -15.62 3.28
C TYR A 93 3.07 -16.54 2.46
#